data_AF-A0A3Q8VFJ9-F1
#
_entry.id   AF-A0A3Q8VFJ9-F1
#
_cell.length_a   1.000
_cell.length_b   1.000
_cell.length_c   1.000
_cell.angle_alpha   90.00
_cell.angle_beta   90.00
_cell.angle_gamma   90.00
#
_symmetry.space_group_name_H-M   'P 1'
#
loop_
_entity.id
_entity.type
_entity.pdbx_description
1 polymer ?
#
loop_
_entity_poly.entity_id
_entity_poly.type
_entity_poly.pdbx_seq_one_letter_code
_entity_poly.pdbx_strand_id
1 'polypeptide(L)'
;MSGVIAAVTVRAAQREKELGAEQTLDTLRQRLEQAPRLGVRLGPPRQDGTEVRETRIEPRGDVPGLAVAYVHTPSPFAAASDGGDRRRDAG
;
A
#
# COMPACT_ATOMS: atom_id res chain seq x y z
N MET A 1 -10.09 10.56 5.02
CA MET A 1 -9.77 9.47 4.07
C MET A 1 -8.33 9.61 3.61
N SER A 2 -7.42 8.78 4.13
CA SER A 2 -6.03 8.70 3.70
C SER A 2 -5.98 8.06 2.31
N GLY A 3 -5.60 8.82 1.29
CA GLY A 3 -5.53 8.36 -0.09
C GLY A 3 -4.39 7.35 -0.29
N VAL A 4 -4.71 6.06 -0.14
CA VAL A 4 -3.82 4.97 -0.59
C VAL A 4 -4.12 4.73 -2.06
N ILE A 5 -3.24 5.22 -2.95
CA ILE A 5 -3.34 4.91 -4.38
C ILE A 5 -2.51 3.65 -4.64
N ALA A 6 -3.10 2.48 -4.45
CA ALA A 6 -2.54 1.23 -4.96
C ALA A 6 -2.72 1.20 -6.50
N ALA A 7 -1.81 1.86 -7.22
CA ALA A 7 -1.80 1.81 -8.68
C ALA A 7 -1.36 0.42 -9.17
N VAL A 8 -2.32 -0.44 -9.46
CA VAL A 8 -2.07 -1.69 -10.21
C VAL A 8 -1.73 -1.29 -11.64
N THR A 9 -0.48 -1.50 -12.06
CA THR A 9 -0.05 -1.13 -13.42
C THR A 9 -0.91 -1.84 -14.47
N VAL A 10 -1.12 -1.23 -15.64
CA VAL A 10 -1.93 -1.78 -16.75
C VAL A 10 -1.50 -3.21 -17.14
N ARG A 11 -0.21 -3.54 -16.98
CA ARG A 11 0.31 -4.90 -17.19
C ARG A 11 -0.15 -5.91 -16.13
N ALA A 12 -0.33 -5.49 -14.89
CA ALA A 12 -0.86 -6.33 -13.83
C ALA A 12 -2.38 -6.55 -13.98
N ALA A 13 -3.14 -5.56 -14.45
CA ALA A 13 -4.57 -5.71 -14.76
C ALA A 13 -4.84 -6.66 -15.94
N GLN A 14 -3.96 -6.66 -16.95
CA GLN A 14 -4.03 -7.64 -18.05
C GLN A 14 -3.73 -9.07 -17.54
N ARG A 15 -2.73 -9.21 -16.66
CA ARG A 15 -2.33 -10.48 -16.06
C ARG A 15 -3.36 -11.02 -15.06
N GLU A 16 -4.06 -10.14 -14.35
CA GLU A 16 -5.12 -10.46 -13.39
C GLU A 16 -6.23 -11.29 -14.04
N LYS A 17 -6.69 -10.88 -15.23
CA LYS A 17 -7.72 -11.58 -16.00
C LYS A 17 -7.25 -12.92 -16.59
N GLU A 18 -5.97 -13.02 -16.91
CA GLU A 18 -5.34 -14.27 -17.39
C GLU A 18 -5.15 -15.28 -16.25
N LEU A 19 -5.09 -14.82 -15.00
CA LEU A 19 -4.80 -15.64 -13.81
C LEU A 19 -6.02 -15.89 -12.92
N GLY A 20 -7.20 -15.32 -13.25
CA GLY A 20 -8.43 -15.46 -12.46
C GLY A 20 -8.30 -14.91 -11.04
N ALA A 21 -7.52 -13.84 -10.86
CA ALA A 21 -7.09 -13.35 -9.55
C ALA A 21 -7.89 -12.12 -9.05
N GLU A 22 -8.98 -11.74 -9.71
CA GLU A 22 -9.70 -10.48 -9.47
C GLU A 22 -10.13 -10.33 -8.02
N GLN A 23 -10.83 -11.34 -7.49
CA GLN A 23 -11.33 -11.31 -6.12
C GLN A 23 -10.20 -11.28 -5.07
N THR A 24 -9.07 -11.90 -5.41
CA THR A 24 -7.88 -11.93 -4.56
C THR A 24 -7.20 -10.56 -4.52
N LEU A 25 -7.15 -9.85 -5.66
CA LEU A 25 -6.62 -8.48 -5.73
C LEU A 25 -7.56 -7.46 -5.09
N ASP A 26 -8.88 -7.63 -5.20
CA ASP A 26 -9.85 -6.79 -4.47
C ASP A 26 -9.71 -6.93 -2.96
N THR A 27 -9.53 -8.15 -2.46
CA THR A 27 -9.24 -8.39 -1.05
C THR A 27 -7.95 -7.70 -0.63
N LEU A 28 -6.91 -7.74 -1.47
CA LEU A 28 -5.66 -7.02 -1.20
C LEU A 28 -5.89 -5.50 -1.16
N ARG A 29 -6.66 -4.93 -2.09
CA ARG A 29 -7.00 -3.50 -2.11
C ARG A 29 -7.66 -3.06 -0.79
N GLN A 30 -8.67 -3.79 -0.32
CA GLN A 30 -9.34 -3.51 0.97
C GLN A 30 -8.37 -3.59 2.17
N ARG A 31 -7.45 -4.57 2.16
CA ARG A 31 -6.43 -4.67 3.21
C ARG A 31 -5.44 -3.51 3.17
N LEU A 32 -5.09 -3.01 1.99
CA LEU A 32 -4.18 -1.86 1.84
C LEU A 32 -4.82 -0.55 2.26
N GLU A 33 -6.14 -0.40 2.14
CA GLU A 33 -6.87 0.75 2.70
C GLU A 33 -6.75 0.81 4.23
N GLN A 34 -6.78 -0.35 4.90
CA GLN A 34 -6.65 -0.46 6.35
C GLN A 34 -5.18 -0.44 6.83
N ALA A 35 -4.28 -1.07 6.07
CA ALA A 35 -2.87 -1.21 6.38
C ALA A 35 -2.01 -0.84 5.16
N PRO A 36 -1.77 0.45 4.90
CA PRO A 36 -1.07 0.91 3.69
C PRO A 36 0.36 0.39 3.56
N ARG A 37 0.98 -0.04 4.67
CA ARG A 37 2.35 -0.53 4.75
C ARG A 37 2.46 -2.06 4.91
N LEU A 38 1.43 -2.81 4.52
CA LEU A 38 1.37 -4.28 4.63
C LEU A 38 2.57 -5.01 4.00
N GLY A 39 3.15 -4.49 2.92
CA GLY A 39 4.29 -5.07 2.20
C GLY A 39 5.66 -4.57 2.65
N VAL A 40 6.71 -5.21 2.14
CA VAL A 40 8.11 -4.81 2.34
C VAL A 40 8.45 -3.60 1.48
N ARG A 41 9.28 -2.68 1.99
CA ARG A 41 9.70 -1.51 1.21
C ARG A 41 10.79 -1.91 0.22
N LEU A 42 10.62 -1.55 -1.04
CA LEU A 42 11.63 -1.70 -2.07
C LEU A 42 12.46 -0.42 -2.16
N GLY A 43 13.62 -0.43 -1.52
CA GLY A 43 14.56 0.69 -1.53
C GLY A 43 14.21 1.85 -0.58
N PRO A 44 14.93 2.97 -0.70
CA PRO A 44 14.65 4.17 0.09
C PRO A 44 13.36 4.88 -0.39
N PRO A 45 12.66 5.60 0.50
CA PRO A 45 11.58 6.50 0.09
C PRO A 45 12.08 7.55 -0.91
N ARG A 46 11.18 7.96 -1.81
CA ARG A 46 11.43 9.09 -2.71
C ARG A 46 11.37 10.41 -1.95
N GLN A 47 11.84 11.49 -2.58
CA GLN A 47 11.92 12.83 -1.97
C GLN A 47 10.55 13.37 -1.50
N ASP A 48 9.48 12.93 -2.14
CA ASP A 48 8.09 13.25 -1.81
C ASP A 48 7.50 12.34 -0.72
N GLY A 49 8.31 11.47 -0.10
CA GLY A 49 7.87 10.49 0.89
C GLY A 49 7.21 9.24 0.28
N THR A 50 7.09 9.17 -1.05
CA THR A 50 6.50 8.01 -1.73
C THR A 50 7.36 6.76 -1.54
N GLU A 51 6.72 5.65 -1.21
CA GLU A 51 7.37 4.35 -1.02
C GLU A 51 6.89 3.35 -2.06
N VAL A 52 7.81 2.64 -2.71
CA VAL A 52 7.48 1.44 -3.49
C VAL A 52 7.53 0.25 -2.55
N ARG A 53 6.51 -0.61 -2.59
CA ARG A 53 6.39 -1.77 -1.71
C ARG A 53 5.99 -3.00 -2.49
N GLU A 54 6.37 -4.16 -1.97
CA GLU A 54 6.00 -5.45 -2.53
C GLU A 54 5.35 -6.33 -1.46
N THR A 55 4.30 -7.03 -1.85
CA THR A 55 3.65 -8.04 -1.01
C THR A 55 3.41 -9.30 -1.81
N ARG A 56 3.45 -10.44 -1.12
CA ARG A 56 3.13 -11.74 -1.70
C ARG A 56 1.72 -12.15 -1.31
N ILE A 57 1.00 -12.71 -2.26
CA ILE A 57 -0.24 -13.43 -2.06
C ILE A 57 0.09 -14.90 -2.25
N GLU A 58 -0.13 -15.70 -1.22
CA GLU A 58 0.08 -17.15 -1.30
C GLU A 58 -0.99 -17.81 -2.18
N PRO A 59 -0.63 -18.90 -2.90
CA PRO A 59 -1.58 -19.64 -3.73
C PRO A 59 -2.76 -20.17 -2.90
N ARG A 60 -3.94 -20.22 -3.50
CA ARG A 60 -5.16 -20.76 -2.89
C ARG A 60 -6.02 -21.47 -3.94
N GLY A 61 -6.26 -22.77 -3.72
CA GLY A 61 -7.00 -23.59 -4.67
C GLY A 61 -6.32 -23.55 -6.04
N ASP A 62 -7.09 -23.18 -7.06
CA ASP A 62 -6.62 -23.07 -8.45
C ASP A 62 -5.95 -21.72 -8.77
N VAL A 63 -5.91 -20.78 -7.83
CA VAL A 63 -5.28 -19.46 -8.04
C VAL A 63 -3.78 -19.54 -7.70
N PRO A 64 -2.88 -19.24 -8.66
CA PRO A 64 -1.45 -19.23 -8.40
C PRO A 64 -1.05 -18.11 -7.44
N GLY A 65 0.08 -18.29 -6.75
CA GLY A 65 0.64 -17.25 -5.89
C GLY A 65 1.09 -16.03 -6.70
N LEU A 66 0.92 -14.83 -6.15
CA LEU A 66 1.20 -13.57 -6.83
C LEU A 66 2.18 -12.71 -6.04
N ALA A 67 3.15 -12.13 -6.73
CA ALA A 67 3.93 -11.01 -6.21
C ALA A 67 3.29 -9.71 -6.71
N VAL A 68 2.93 -8.82 -5.79
CA VAL A 68 2.24 -7.55 -6.08
C VAL A 68 3.09 -6.40 -5.58
N ALA A 69 3.62 -5.62 -6.53
CA ALA A 69 4.24 -4.34 -6.25
C ALA A 69 3.21 -3.21 -6.29
N TYR A 70 3.27 -2.30 -5.33
CA TYR A 70 2.36 -1.16 -5.20
C TYR A 70 3.09 0.07 -4.64
N VAL A 71 2.45 1.23 -4.78
CA VAL A 71 2.98 2.51 -4.30
C VAL A 71 2.19 2.98 -3.09
N HIS A 72 2.88 3.37 -2.03
CA HIS A 72 2.30 4.07 -0.89
C HIS A 72 2.73 5.52 -0.92
N THR A 73 1.77 6.42 -1.07
CA THR A 73 1.98 7.86 -0.94
C THR A 73 1.44 8.30 0.41
N PRO A 74 2.29 8.67 1.38
CA PRO A 74 1.81 9.19 2.66
C PRO A 74 1.06 10.51 2.39
N SER A 75 -0.18 10.60 2.86
CA SER A 75 -0.96 11.83 2.75
C SER A 75 -0.27 12.94 3.58
N PRO A 76 -0.18 14.19 3.08
CA PRO A 76 0.46 15.30 3.80
C PRO A 76 -0.19 15.60 5.16
N PHE A 77 -1.42 15.11 5.41
CA PHE A 77 -2.11 15.29 6.69
C PHE A 77 -1.70 14.30 7.80
N ALA A 78 -1.04 13.19 7.47
CA ALA A 78 -0.69 12.16 8.47
C ALA A 78 0.59 12.49 9.27
N ALA A 79 1.47 13.33 8.74
CA ALA A 79 2.72 13.71 9.41
C ALA A 79 2.57 14.89 10.39
N ALA A 80 1.46 15.63 10.35
CA ALA A 80 1.26 16.86 11.14
C ALA A 80 0.67 16.60 12.54
N SER A 81 0.20 15.39 12.84
CA SER A 81 -0.46 15.09 14.13
C SER A 81 0.48 14.65 15.25
N ASP A 82 1.79 14.50 14.99
CA ASP A 82 2.78 14.08 16.00
C ASP A 82 3.56 15.25 16.64
N GLY A 83 3.14 16.49 16.35
CA GLY A 83 3.87 17.73 16.71
C GLY A 83 3.15 18.65 17.70
N GLY A 84 2.24 18.16 18.53
CA GLY A 84 1.34 19.03 19.28
C GLY A 84 1.03 18.62 20.71
N ASP A 85 2.03 18.40 21.58
CA ASP A 85 1.87 18.71 23.02
C ASP A 85 3.19 18.74 23.80
N ARG A 86 3.96 19.83 23.71
CA ARG A 86 5.03 20.14 24.68
C ARG A 86 5.24 21.65 24.84
N ARG A 87 4.19 22.40 25.16
CA ARG A 87 4.32 23.74 25.80
C ARG A 87 3.02 24.14 26.49
N ARG A 88 2.80 23.62 27.69
CA ARG A 88 2.21 24.36 28.81
C ARG A 88 2.74 23.72 30.08
N ASP A 89 3.70 24.40 30.69
CA ASP A 89 4.04 24.38 32.13
C ASP A 89 5.36 25.11 32.32
N ALA A 90 5.29 26.44 32.28
CA ALA A 90 6.23 27.35 32.93
C ALA A 90 5.70 28.79 32.84
N GLY A 91 5.36 29.38 33.99
CA GLY A 91 5.16 30.83 34.16
C GLY A 91 3.79 31.21 34.68
#